data_AF-A0A2Z6LUQ0-F1
#
_entry.id   AF-A0A2Z6LUQ0-F1
#
_cell.length_a   1.000
_cell.length_b   1.000
_cell.length_c   1.000
_cell.angle_alpha   90.00
_cell.angle_beta   90.00
_cell.angle_gamma   90.00
#
_symmetry.space_group_name_H-M   'P 1'
#
loop_
_entity.id
_entity.type
_entity.pdbx_description
1 polymer ?
#
loop_
_entity_poly.entity_id
_entity_poly.type
_entity_poly.pdbx_seq_one_letter_code
_entity_poly.pdbx_strand_id
1 'polypeptide(L)'
;MNKDIVILRKSQVCADIVEHFIYRELRGENDLNYDQLTNFLVMMFGVLKLDNKVYRFFSLKLEDKIPWRAFIESLMRGSDTKEGEELNQFMLFYRTMENTIPLSRIQRASDISPINLLYLIDRLLPWTSLLKDGVIHATKSTMTEWLIHQESIKRLNGQTNLEGVHEYLANLLLEFSRQNSNWTEQWTRRHGGISTLMFLHRIVVAACMLHLSSRNHFSLLEAMLSNSGITYYLQPKFWKVLSDGRTDKHIGVQVVAGALQCFGNPFVIATLRHDSLDIACLAEAKDEIKLSMNPDSFWDWLDSLVKRS
;
A
#
# COMPACT_ATOMS: atom_id res chain seq x y z
N MET A 1 8.27 11.75 4.02
CA MET A 1 7.72 12.61 2.94
C MET A 1 7.36 13.96 3.55
N ASN A 2 7.84 15.06 2.96
CA ASN A 2 7.57 16.43 3.41
C ASN A 2 6.25 16.93 2.80
N LYS A 3 5.52 17.83 3.49
CA LYS A 3 4.26 18.44 3.01
C LYS A 3 4.42 19.12 1.66
N ASP A 4 5.53 19.80 1.41
CA ASP A 4 5.75 20.47 0.11
C ASP A 4 5.66 19.49 -1.06
N ILE A 5 6.20 18.28 -0.88
CA ILE A 5 6.14 17.21 -1.89
C ILE A 5 4.70 16.72 -2.08
N VAL A 6 3.94 16.63 -0.99
CA VAL A 6 2.52 16.24 -1.06
C VAL A 6 1.71 17.31 -1.80
N ILE A 7 1.86 18.57 -1.43
CA ILE A 7 1.18 19.71 -2.08
C ILE A 7 1.51 19.72 -3.56
N LEU A 8 2.79 19.56 -3.91
CA LEU A 8 3.22 19.47 -5.30
C LEU A 8 2.52 18.31 -6.02
N ARG A 9 2.51 17.11 -5.45
CA ARG A 9 1.87 15.92 -6.06
C ARG A 9 0.35 16.03 -6.17
N LYS A 10 -0.29 16.85 -5.34
CA LYS A 10 -1.71 17.19 -5.45
C LYS A 10 -1.99 18.35 -6.40
N SER A 11 -0.97 19.04 -6.91
CA SER A 11 -1.15 20.16 -7.82
C SER A 11 -1.43 19.71 -9.25
N GLN A 12 -2.21 20.51 -9.98
CA GLN A 12 -2.44 20.30 -11.41
C GLN A 12 -1.12 20.27 -12.20
N VAL A 13 -0.14 21.10 -11.82
CA VAL A 13 1.17 21.16 -12.48
C VAL A 13 1.88 19.79 -12.43
N CYS A 14 1.84 19.10 -11.29
CA CYS A 14 2.44 17.76 -11.20
C CYS A 14 1.66 16.73 -12.01
N ALA A 15 0.33 16.80 -12.02
CA ALA A 15 -0.49 15.96 -12.88
C ALA A 15 -0.10 16.16 -14.35
N ASP A 16 -0.10 17.39 -14.86
CA ASP A 16 0.25 17.72 -16.25
C ASP A 16 1.64 17.20 -16.66
N ILE A 17 2.64 17.30 -15.77
CA ILE A 17 3.99 16.75 -15.99
C ILE A 17 3.95 15.23 -16.13
N VAL A 18 3.23 14.55 -15.23
CA VAL A 18 3.08 13.08 -15.27
C VAL A 18 2.33 12.65 -16.52
N GLU A 19 1.26 13.35 -16.92
CA GLU A 19 0.53 13.08 -18.16
C GLU A 19 1.44 13.21 -19.38
N HIS A 20 2.18 14.31 -19.48
CA HIS A 20 3.11 14.54 -20.58
C HIS A 20 4.16 13.43 -20.67
N PHE A 21 4.72 13.04 -19.53
CA PHE A 21 5.68 11.95 -19.45
C PHE A 21 5.06 10.62 -19.93
N ILE A 22 3.90 10.23 -19.40
CA ILE A 22 3.20 9.00 -19.79
C ILE A 22 2.92 9.01 -21.30
N TYR A 23 2.40 10.11 -21.85
CA TYR A 23 2.16 10.21 -23.29
C TYR A 23 3.42 10.07 -24.11
N ARG A 24 4.54 10.62 -23.66
CA ARG A 24 5.81 10.55 -24.37
C ARG A 24 6.35 9.12 -24.39
N GLU A 25 6.40 8.46 -23.25
CA GLU A 25 6.97 7.11 -23.14
C GLU A 25 6.10 6.07 -23.86
N LEU A 26 4.78 6.17 -23.77
CA LEU A 26 3.86 5.22 -24.41
C LEU A 26 3.70 5.41 -25.93
N ARG A 27 4.30 6.45 -26.55
CA ARG A 27 4.26 6.63 -28.01
C ARG A 27 5.04 5.57 -28.77
N GLY A 28 6.08 4.97 -28.17
CA GLY A 28 7.01 4.08 -28.86
C GLY A 28 6.66 2.59 -28.79
N GLU A 29 6.08 2.13 -27.69
CA GLU A 29 5.90 0.70 -27.42
C GLU A 29 4.44 0.28 -27.55
N ASN A 30 4.18 -0.84 -28.23
CA ASN A 30 2.82 -1.38 -28.41
C ASN A 30 2.41 -2.35 -27.31
N ASP A 31 3.38 -2.94 -26.59
CA ASP A 31 3.12 -3.85 -25.49
C ASP A 31 4.05 -3.53 -24.32
N LEU A 32 3.48 -3.35 -23.13
CA LEU A 32 4.20 -3.04 -21.91
C LEU A 32 4.50 -4.32 -21.15
N ASN A 33 5.75 -4.52 -20.75
CA ASN A 33 6.06 -5.56 -19.77
C ASN A 33 5.52 -5.17 -18.37
N TYR A 34 5.46 -6.13 -17.44
CA TYR A 34 4.90 -5.88 -16.10
C TYR A 34 5.70 -4.85 -15.29
N ASP A 35 7.01 -4.74 -15.49
CA ASP A 35 7.81 -3.72 -14.82
C ASP A 35 7.42 -2.31 -15.30
N GLN A 36 7.35 -2.08 -16.61
CA GLN A 36 6.91 -0.83 -17.21
C GLN A 36 5.46 -0.48 -16.80
N LEU A 37 4.56 -1.46 -16.90
CA LEU A 37 3.16 -1.31 -16.48
C LEU A 37 3.07 -0.83 -15.04
N THR A 38 3.78 -1.50 -14.12
CA THR A 38 3.73 -1.15 -12.70
C THR A 38 4.42 0.18 -12.40
N ASN A 39 5.48 0.54 -13.14
CA ASN A 39 6.08 1.88 -13.06
C ASN A 39 5.05 2.97 -13.42
N PHE A 40 4.29 2.80 -14.50
CA PHE A 40 3.22 3.74 -14.86
C PHE A 40 2.11 3.78 -13.81
N LEU A 41 1.70 2.64 -13.26
CA LEU A 41 0.72 2.63 -12.16
C LEU A 41 1.17 3.43 -10.93
N VAL A 42 2.42 3.28 -10.52
CA VAL A 42 2.98 4.03 -9.38
C VAL A 42 2.96 5.53 -9.68
N MET A 43 3.28 5.94 -10.91
CA MET A 43 3.19 7.35 -11.33
C MET A 43 1.74 7.86 -11.32
N MET A 44 0.81 7.08 -11.85
CA MET A 44 -0.61 7.44 -11.92
C MET A 44 -1.25 7.57 -10.54
N PHE A 45 -0.98 6.62 -9.64
CA PHE A 45 -1.38 6.71 -8.23
C PHE A 45 -0.58 7.74 -7.44
N GLY A 46 0.50 8.23 -8.05
CA GLY A 46 1.40 9.20 -7.47
C GLY A 46 0.83 10.62 -7.44
N VAL A 47 -0.27 10.89 -8.14
CA VAL A 47 -0.88 12.22 -8.27
C VAL A 47 -2.39 12.16 -8.03
N LEU A 48 -3.01 13.34 -7.86
CA LEU A 48 -4.43 13.46 -7.52
C LEU A 48 -5.33 12.75 -8.55
N LYS A 49 -5.30 13.22 -9.80
CA LYS A 49 -6.03 12.64 -10.92
C LYS A 49 -5.41 13.08 -12.24
N LEU A 50 -5.49 12.19 -13.22
CA LEU A 50 -5.09 12.45 -14.60
C LEU A 50 -6.32 12.62 -15.49
N ASP A 51 -6.16 13.25 -16.65
CA ASP A 51 -7.17 13.30 -17.71
C ASP A 51 -7.57 11.87 -18.12
N ASN A 52 -8.87 11.63 -18.29
CA ASN A 52 -9.43 10.34 -18.74
C ASN A 52 -8.81 9.83 -20.05
N LYS A 53 -8.31 10.73 -20.91
CA LYS A 53 -7.56 10.37 -22.13
C LYS A 53 -6.27 9.62 -21.82
N VAL A 54 -5.62 9.88 -20.68
CA VAL A 54 -4.39 9.19 -20.28
C VAL A 54 -4.72 7.74 -19.93
N TYR A 55 -5.73 7.51 -19.11
CA TYR A 55 -6.21 6.16 -18.78
C TYR A 55 -6.66 5.39 -20.03
N ARG A 56 -7.39 6.04 -20.95
CA ARG A 56 -7.79 5.43 -22.22
C ARG A 56 -6.58 5.09 -23.10
N PHE A 57 -5.60 5.99 -23.17
CA PHE A 57 -4.39 5.74 -23.94
C PHE A 57 -3.58 4.58 -23.34
N PHE A 58 -3.47 4.53 -22.02
CA PHE A 58 -2.81 3.45 -21.30
C PHE A 58 -3.55 2.11 -21.46
N SER A 59 -4.88 2.09 -21.39
CA SER A 59 -5.66 0.85 -21.55
C SER A 59 -5.52 0.22 -22.94
N LEU A 60 -5.34 1.04 -23.98
CA LEU A 60 -5.04 0.57 -25.34
C LEU A 60 -3.66 -0.10 -25.46
N LYS A 61 -2.74 0.13 -24.53
CA LYS A 61 -1.42 -0.54 -24.48
C LYS A 61 -1.44 -1.88 -23.73
N LEU A 62 -2.61 -2.28 -23.23
CA LEU A 62 -2.81 -3.46 -22.39
C LEU A 62 -3.73 -4.49 -23.05
N GLU A 63 -3.71 -4.58 -24.38
CA GLU A 63 -4.62 -5.47 -25.14
C GLU A 63 -4.49 -6.95 -24.75
N ASP A 64 -3.27 -7.41 -24.46
CA ASP A 64 -2.97 -8.78 -24.03
C ASP A 64 -3.10 -8.96 -22.50
N LYS A 65 -3.12 -7.87 -21.73
CA LYS A 65 -3.21 -7.83 -20.27
C LYS A 65 -4.61 -7.46 -19.82
N ILE A 66 -5.58 -8.26 -20.25
CA ILE A 66 -7.03 -8.05 -20.06
C ILE A 66 -7.40 -7.64 -18.61
N PRO A 67 -6.88 -8.29 -17.53
CA PRO A 67 -7.21 -7.88 -16.16
C PRO A 67 -6.75 -6.45 -15.85
N TRP A 68 -5.52 -6.09 -16.22
CA TRP A 68 -4.99 -4.73 -16.04
C TRP A 68 -5.76 -3.70 -16.85
N ARG A 69 -6.09 -4.03 -18.10
CA ARG A 69 -6.92 -3.17 -18.94
C ARG A 69 -8.27 -2.88 -18.28
N ALA A 70 -8.98 -3.92 -17.80
CA ALA A 70 -10.26 -3.76 -17.14
C ALA A 70 -10.16 -2.90 -15.87
N PHE A 71 -9.09 -3.08 -15.09
CA PHE A 71 -8.81 -2.26 -13.93
C PHE A 71 -8.59 -0.78 -14.30
N ILE A 72 -7.72 -0.49 -15.26
CA ILE A 72 -7.46 0.88 -15.73
C ILE A 72 -8.73 1.54 -16.27
N GLU A 73 -9.53 0.80 -17.03
CA GLU A 73 -10.79 1.30 -17.55
C GLU A 73 -11.81 1.62 -16.45
N SER A 74 -11.73 0.92 -15.31
CA SER A 74 -12.58 1.21 -14.15
C SER A 74 -12.20 2.52 -13.43
N LEU A 75 -10.93 2.92 -13.50
CA LEU A 75 -10.45 4.18 -12.89
C LEU A 75 -11.01 5.42 -13.64
N MET A 76 -11.25 5.32 -14.95
CA MET A 76 -11.85 6.40 -15.75
C MET A 76 -13.25 6.80 -15.29
N ARG A 77 -14.00 5.86 -14.72
CA ARG A 77 -15.41 6.04 -14.34
C ARG A 77 -15.57 6.76 -13.00
N GLY A 78 -14.44 7.05 -12.32
CA GLY A 78 -14.36 7.52 -10.94
C GLY A 78 -14.99 8.89 -10.62
N SER A 79 -15.42 9.69 -11.62
CA SER A 79 -15.90 11.06 -11.36
C SER A 79 -17.33 11.18 -10.82
N ASP A 80 -18.17 10.13 -10.95
CA ASP A 80 -19.60 10.15 -10.55
C ASP A 80 -19.96 9.03 -9.55
N THR A 81 -18.97 8.52 -8.79
CA THR A 81 -19.02 7.18 -8.18
C THR A 81 -20.17 6.94 -7.21
N LYS A 82 -20.93 5.88 -7.50
CA LYS A 82 -21.80 5.20 -6.53
C LYS A 82 -20.96 4.22 -5.70
N GLU A 83 -21.38 3.92 -4.47
CA GLU A 83 -20.72 2.97 -3.55
C GLU A 83 -20.31 1.63 -4.21
N GLY A 84 -21.09 1.11 -5.17
CA GLY A 84 -20.76 -0.14 -5.88
C GLY A 84 -19.54 -0.08 -6.81
N GLU A 85 -19.12 1.11 -7.24
CA GLU A 85 -18.01 1.27 -8.18
C GLU A 85 -16.64 1.19 -7.50
N GLU A 86 -16.50 1.73 -6.28
CA GLU A 86 -15.26 1.63 -5.49
C GLU A 86 -14.95 0.18 -5.10
N LEU A 87 -15.96 -0.59 -4.68
CA LEU A 87 -15.79 -2.03 -4.44
C LEU A 87 -15.36 -2.76 -5.71
N ASN A 88 -15.98 -2.42 -6.85
CA ASN A 88 -15.64 -3.05 -8.12
C ASN A 88 -14.20 -2.71 -8.55
N GLN A 89 -13.76 -1.46 -8.40
CA GLN A 89 -12.37 -1.05 -8.65
C GLN A 89 -11.39 -1.81 -7.75
N PHE A 90 -11.68 -1.90 -6.46
CA PHE A 90 -10.88 -2.68 -5.52
C PHE A 90 -10.80 -4.16 -5.90
N MET A 91 -11.94 -4.79 -6.22
CA MET A 91 -11.98 -6.20 -6.61
C MET A 91 -11.26 -6.46 -7.93
N LEU A 92 -11.36 -5.54 -8.90
CA LEU A 92 -10.58 -5.59 -10.14
C LEU A 92 -9.09 -5.47 -9.84
N PHE A 93 -8.69 -4.57 -8.95
CA PHE A 93 -7.28 -4.42 -8.58
C PHE A 93 -6.72 -5.67 -7.90
N TYR A 94 -7.43 -6.20 -6.90
CA TYR A 94 -7.07 -7.45 -6.22
C TYR A 94 -6.94 -8.62 -7.20
N ARG A 95 -7.97 -8.87 -8.02
CA ARG A 95 -7.95 -9.98 -9.00
C ARG A 95 -6.81 -9.81 -9.99
N THR A 96 -6.55 -8.59 -10.42
CA THR A 96 -5.46 -8.30 -11.36
C THR A 96 -4.10 -8.61 -10.74
N MET A 97 -3.90 -8.25 -9.48
CA MET A 97 -2.70 -8.60 -8.70
C MET A 97 -2.55 -10.12 -8.58
N GLU A 98 -3.61 -10.82 -8.19
CA GLU A 98 -3.62 -12.29 -8.06
C GLU A 98 -3.32 -13.02 -9.38
N ASN A 99 -3.86 -12.53 -10.49
CA ASN A 99 -3.57 -13.09 -11.82
C ASN A 99 -2.11 -12.85 -12.27
N THR A 100 -1.55 -11.69 -11.90
CA THR A 100 -0.18 -11.32 -12.23
C THR A 100 0.83 -12.12 -11.40
N ILE A 101 0.55 -12.26 -10.11
CA ILE A 101 1.40 -12.96 -9.14
C ILE A 101 0.57 -14.05 -8.45
N PRO A 102 0.31 -15.17 -9.15
CA PRO A 102 -0.35 -16.30 -8.54
C PRO A 102 0.61 -16.98 -7.57
N LEU A 103 0.09 -17.42 -6.42
CA LEU A 103 0.91 -18.06 -5.36
C LEU A 103 1.67 -19.29 -5.87
N SER A 104 1.08 -20.05 -6.80
CA SER A 104 1.72 -21.21 -7.44
C SER A 104 2.91 -20.87 -8.34
N ARG A 105 3.10 -19.59 -8.70
CA ARG A 105 4.20 -19.10 -9.54
C ARG A 105 4.75 -17.79 -8.98
N ILE A 106 5.06 -17.76 -7.69
CA ILE A 106 5.58 -16.58 -6.98
C ILE A 106 6.81 -15.95 -7.68
N GLN A 107 7.60 -16.74 -8.40
CA GLN A 107 8.76 -16.23 -9.16
C GLN A 107 8.38 -15.22 -10.26
N ARG A 108 7.11 -15.18 -10.72
CA ARG A 108 6.60 -14.13 -11.62
C ARG A 108 6.65 -12.74 -10.99
N ALA A 109 6.71 -12.63 -9.67
CA ALA A 109 6.98 -11.35 -9.01
C ALA A 109 8.32 -10.75 -9.48
N SER A 110 9.27 -11.56 -9.97
CA SER A 110 10.55 -11.05 -10.48
C SER A 110 10.44 -10.26 -11.80
N ASP A 111 9.28 -10.30 -12.46
CA ASP A 111 8.95 -9.46 -13.63
C ASP A 111 8.53 -8.04 -13.23
N ILE A 112 8.40 -7.78 -11.92
CA ILE A 112 8.04 -6.48 -11.35
C ILE A 112 9.16 -6.03 -10.42
N SER A 113 9.51 -4.75 -10.45
CA SER A 113 10.43 -4.18 -9.47
C SER A 113 9.90 -4.37 -8.03
N PRO A 114 10.72 -4.81 -7.07
CA PRO A 114 10.26 -5.06 -5.70
C PRO A 114 9.65 -3.83 -5.02
N ILE A 115 10.09 -2.62 -5.38
CA ILE A 115 9.51 -1.38 -4.84
C ILE A 115 8.08 -1.16 -5.35
N ASN A 116 7.83 -1.44 -6.63
CA ASN A 116 6.50 -1.34 -7.22
C ASN A 116 5.58 -2.41 -6.65
N LEU A 117 6.06 -3.64 -6.46
CA LEU A 117 5.26 -4.67 -5.81
C LEU A 117 4.82 -4.24 -4.41
N LEU A 118 5.76 -3.76 -3.60
CA LEU A 118 5.46 -3.26 -2.26
C LEU A 118 4.47 -2.10 -2.31
N TYR A 119 4.60 -1.20 -3.30
CA TYR A 119 3.63 -0.13 -3.51
C TYR A 119 2.22 -0.68 -3.79
N LEU A 120 2.08 -1.70 -4.65
CA LEU A 120 0.78 -2.28 -4.96
C LEU A 120 0.15 -2.98 -3.73
N ILE A 121 0.96 -3.67 -2.92
CA ILE A 121 0.52 -4.24 -1.64
C ILE A 121 0.10 -3.13 -0.65
N ASP A 122 0.94 -2.09 -0.52
CA ASP A 122 0.69 -0.90 0.32
C ASP A 122 -0.61 -0.19 -0.11
N ARG A 123 -0.99 -0.27 -1.38
CA ARG A 123 -2.25 0.30 -1.88
C ARG A 123 -3.45 -0.59 -1.55
N LEU A 124 -3.34 -1.92 -1.62
CA LEU A 124 -4.44 -2.83 -1.30
C LEU A 124 -4.82 -2.84 0.18
N LEU A 125 -3.84 -2.77 1.09
CA LEU A 125 -4.08 -2.91 2.54
C LEU A 125 -5.03 -1.86 3.14
N PRO A 126 -4.89 -0.54 2.84
CA PRO A 126 -5.85 0.46 3.29
C PRO A 126 -7.27 0.18 2.79
N TRP A 127 -7.42 -0.27 1.54
CA TRP A 127 -8.72 -0.63 0.99
C TRP A 127 -9.35 -1.79 1.75
N THR A 128 -8.61 -2.87 2.04
CA THR A 128 -9.20 -4.01 2.78
C THR A 128 -9.70 -3.59 4.16
N SER A 129 -8.97 -2.68 4.80
CA SER A 129 -9.30 -2.15 6.12
C SER A 129 -10.55 -1.27 6.08
N LEU A 130 -10.59 -0.33 5.13
CA LEU A 130 -11.70 0.57 4.89
C LEU A 130 -13.01 -0.19 4.60
N LEU A 131 -12.92 -1.20 3.74
CA LEU A 131 -14.07 -1.99 3.27
C LEU A 131 -14.61 -2.97 4.33
N LYS A 132 -13.80 -3.33 5.33
CA LYS A 132 -14.20 -4.28 6.37
C LYS A 132 -14.96 -3.62 7.51
N ASP A 133 -14.34 -2.63 8.16
CA ASP A 133 -14.90 -1.98 9.35
C ASP A 133 -14.71 -0.46 9.36
N GLY A 134 -14.13 0.12 8.31
CA GLY A 134 -13.88 1.55 8.20
C GLY A 134 -12.70 2.03 9.04
N VAL A 135 -11.86 1.11 9.59
CA VAL A 135 -10.69 1.44 10.40
C VAL A 135 -9.42 1.03 9.67
N ILE A 136 -8.70 2.01 9.15
CA ILE A 136 -7.42 1.81 8.44
C ILE A 136 -6.28 1.82 9.45
N HIS A 137 -5.48 0.75 9.43
CA HIS A 137 -4.18 0.67 10.10
C HIS A 137 -3.09 0.83 9.04
N ALA A 138 -2.24 1.85 9.18
CA ALA A 138 -1.21 2.14 8.20
C ALA A 138 0.01 2.79 8.85
N THR A 139 1.12 2.83 8.11
CA THR A 139 2.20 3.77 8.42
C THR A 139 1.85 5.17 7.94
N LYS A 140 2.47 6.21 8.51
CA LYS A 140 2.35 7.59 8.02
C LYS A 140 2.63 7.69 6.52
N SER A 141 3.66 7.01 6.00
CA SER A 141 3.95 7.02 4.57
C SER A 141 2.84 6.39 3.74
N THR A 142 2.35 5.21 4.14
CA THR A 142 1.30 4.48 3.40
C THR A 142 0.00 5.28 3.39
N MET A 143 -0.39 5.85 4.53
CA MET A 143 -1.57 6.71 4.63
C MET A 143 -1.44 7.94 3.72
N THR A 144 -0.26 8.57 3.72
CA THR A 144 -0.03 9.75 2.88
C THR A 144 -0.13 9.42 1.39
N GLU A 145 0.55 8.36 0.95
CA GLU A 145 0.46 7.89 -0.45
C GLU A 145 -0.96 7.53 -0.85
N TRP A 146 -1.69 6.88 0.06
CA TRP A 146 -3.08 6.54 -0.19
C TRP A 146 -3.94 7.79 -0.40
N LEU A 147 -3.85 8.78 0.49
CA LEU A 147 -4.61 10.04 0.45
C LEU A 147 -4.26 10.99 -0.70
N ILE A 148 -3.13 10.81 -1.37
CA ILE A 148 -2.78 11.64 -2.55
C ILE A 148 -3.75 11.37 -3.69
N HIS A 149 -4.15 10.12 -3.91
CA HIS A 149 -4.97 9.69 -5.04
C HIS A 149 -6.48 9.63 -4.73
N GLN A 150 -6.88 9.87 -3.48
CA GLN A 150 -8.29 9.82 -3.11
C GLN A 150 -8.95 11.19 -3.34
N GLU A 151 -9.92 11.26 -4.25
CA GLU A 151 -10.78 12.44 -4.43
C GLU A 151 -11.92 12.47 -3.40
N SER A 152 -12.46 11.32 -3.05
CA SER A 152 -13.51 11.16 -2.03
C SER A 152 -13.39 9.80 -1.36
N ILE A 153 -13.73 9.73 -0.07
CA ILE A 153 -13.73 8.47 0.69
C ILE A 153 -15.16 8.21 1.12
N LYS A 154 -15.82 7.26 0.46
CA LYS A 154 -17.20 6.91 0.78
C LYS A 154 -17.21 5.63 1.60
N ARG A 155 -18.12 5.58 2.57
CA ARG A 155 -18.35 4.34 3.30
C ARG A 155 -19.17 3.42 2.41
N LEU A 156 -18.67 2.21 2.16
CA LEU A 156 -19.51 1.21 1.54
C LEU A 156 -20.50 0.66 2.57
N ASN A 157 -21.79 0.78 2.27
CA ASN A 157 -22.83 0.20 3.10
C ASN A 157 -22.90 -1.32 2.85
N GLY A 158 -22.11 -2.09 3.62
CA GLY A 158 -22.19 -3.54 3.63
C GLY A 158 -20.94 -4.19 4.21
N GLN A 159 -21.12 -5.25 5.00
CA GLN A 159 -20.02 -6.14 5.36
C GLN A 159 -19.61 -6.92 4.10
N THR A 160 -18.61 -6.42 3.39
CA THR A 160 -18.02 -7.16 2.27
C THR A 160 -17.19 -8.30 2.85
N ASN A 161 -17.43 -9.53 2.39
CA ASN A 161 -16.54 -10.63 2.75
C ASN A 161 -15.20 -10.47 2.01
N LEU A 162 -14.15 -10.14 2.78
CA LEU A 162 -12.79 -9.93 2.29
C LEU A 162 -11.83 -11.05 2.70
N GLU A 163 -12.36 -12.17 3.20
CA GLU A 163 -11.54 -13.29 3.69
C GLU A 163 -10.57 -13.79 2.60
N GLY A 164 -11.06 -14.02 1.38
CA GLY A 164 -10.21 -14.44 0.26
C GLY A 164 -9.11 -13.42 -0.10
N VAL A 165 -9.38 -12.12 0.04
CA VAL A 165 -8.36 -11.08 -0.21
C VAL A 165 -7.31 -11.06 0.89
N HIS A 166 -7.74 -11.13 2.15
CA HIS A 166 -6.82 -11.18 3.28
C HIS A 166 -5.96 -12.45 3.23
N GLU A 167 -6.54 -13.59 2.88
CA GLU A 167 -5.82 -14.85 2.77
C GLU A 167 -4.84 -14.85 1.59
N TYR A 168 -5.21 -14.29 0.43
CA TYR A 168 -4.27 -14.07 -0.66
C TYR A 168 -3.09 -13.20 -0.22
N LEU A 169 -3.35 -12.05 0.42
CA LEU A 169 -2.28 -11.16 0.90
C LEU A 169 -1.41 -11.86 1.96
N ALA A 170 -2.00 -12.59 2.89
CA ALA A 170 -1.26 -13.29 3.93
C ALA A 170 -0.33 -14.35 3.32
N ASN A 171 -0.86 -15.18 2.41
CA ASN A 171 -0.09 -16.21 1.72
C ASN A 171 0.97 -15.59 0.80
N LEU A 172 0.67 -14.48 0.12
CA LEU A 172 1.64 -13.78 -0.71
C LEU A 172 2.83 -13.29 0.13
N LEU A 173 2.55 -12.62 1.25
CA LEU A 173 3.59 -12.14 2.17
C LEU A 173 4.38 -13.33 2.76
N LEU A 174 3.70 -14.42 3.13
CA LEU A 174 4.33 -15.64 3.63
C LEU A 174 5.26 -16.27 2.60
N GLU A 175 4.84 -16.36 1.34
CA GLU A 175 5.65 -16.93 0.28
C GLU A 175 6.91 -16.10 0.01
N PHE A 176 6.83 -14.76 0.03
CA PHE A 176 8.04 -13.92 -0.02
C PHE A 176 8.96 -14.15 1.18
N SER A 177 8.36 -14.34 2.36
CA SER A 177 9.08 -14.63 3.60
C SER A 177 9.83 -15.98 3.56
N ARG A 178 9.34 -16.93 2.76
CA ARG A 178 9.91 -18.27 2.58
C ARG A 178 10.98 -18.35 1.50
N GLN A 179 11.06 -17.35 0.61
CA GLN A 179 12.07 -17.38 -0.44
C GLN A 179 13.47 -17.34 0.16
N ASN A 180 14.40 -18.07 -0.45
CA ASN A 180 15.80 -18.06 -0.05
C ASN A 180 16.36 -16.62 -0.17
N SER A 181 17.15 -16.19 0.81
CA SER A 181 17.79 -14.87 0.84
C SER A 181 18.50 -14.54 -0.48
N ASN A 182 19.15 -15.54 -1.10
CA ASN A 182 19.83 -15.36 -2.38
C ASN A 182 18.88 -14.96 -3.53
N TRP A 183 17.65 -15.50 -3.55
CA TRP A 183 16.67 -15.13 -4.57
C TRP A 183 16.21 -13.69 -4.38
N THR A 184 15.87 -13.30 -3.15
CA THR A 184 15.45 -11.93 -2.82
C THR A 184 16.56 -10.91 -3.05
N GLU A 185 17.80 -11.25 -2.70
CA GLU A 185 19.00 -10.44 -2.99
C GLU A 185 19.20 -10.26 -4.50
N GLN A 186 19.15 -11.34 -5.27
CA GLN A 186 19.31 -11.26 -6.73
C GLN A 186 18.19 -10.43 -7.38
N TRP A 187 16.96 -10.62 -6.93
CA TRP A 187 15.80 -9.88 -7.42
C TRP A 187 15.89 -8.39 -7.11
N THR A 188 16.18 -8.02 -5.86
CA THR A 188 16.37 -6.61 -5.46
C THR A 188 17.57 -5.96 -6.13
N ARG A 189 18.68 -6.69 -6.31
CA ARG A 189 19.84 -6.19 -7.04
C ARG A 189 19.58 -5.98 -8.53
N ARG A 190 18.78 -6.84 -9.18
CA ARG A 190 18.46 -6.74 -10.61
C ARG A 190 17.70 -5.47 -10.95
N HIS A 191 16.69 -5.13 -10.14
CA HIS A 191 15.82 -3.98 -10.39
C HIS A 191 16.35 -2.68 -9.77
N GLY A 192 17.20 -2.78 -8.74
CA GLY A 192 17.65 -1.61 -7.99
C GLY A 192 16.51 -0.94 -7.21
N GLY A 193 16.75 0.27 -6.70
CA GLY A 193 15.73 1.09 -6.05
C GLY A 193 15.34 0.71 -4.61
N ILE A 194 15.58 -0.53 -4.18
CA ILE A 194 15.36 -0.96 -2.78
C ILE A 194 16.36 -2.05 -2.38
N SER A 195 16.87 -1.99 -1.15
CA SER A 195 17.72 -3.05 -0.59
C SER A 195 16.89 -4.25 -0.12
N THR A 196 17.48 -5.44 -0.08
CA THR A 196 16.87 -6.65 0.49
C THR A 196 16.38 -6.42 1.92
N LEU A 197 17.18 -5.68 2.71
CA LEU A 197 16.82 -5.25 4.06
C LEU A 197 15.52 -4.45 4.07
N MET A 198 15.43 -3.41 3.25
CA MET A 198 14.24 -2.55 3.17
C MET A 198 13.01 -3.32 2.67
N PHE A 199 13.20 -4.24 1.72
CA PHE A 199 12.12 -5.07 1.20
C PHE A 199 11.53 -5.97 2.28
N LEU A 200 12.37 -6.74 2.98
CA LEU A 200 11.92 -7.65 4.04
C LEU A 200 11.30 -6.91 5.22
N HIS A 201 11.85 -5.76 5.58
CA HIS A 201 11.21 -4.86 6.55
C HIS A 201 9.78 -4.49 6.14
N ARG A 202 9.59 -4.05 4.89
CA ARG A 202 8.28 -3.63 4.40
C ARG A 202 7.29 -4.79 4.30
N ILE A 203 7.75 -6.01 3.97
CA ILE A 203 6.90 -7.21 4.03
C ILE A 203 6.41 -7.49 5.45
N VAL A 204 7.28 -7.38 6.46
CA VAL A 204 6.87 -7.58 7.87
C VAL A 204 5.92 -6.46 8.33
N VAL A 205 6.16 -5.22 7.93
CA VAL A 205 5.24 -4.10 8.21
C VAL A 205 3.88 -4.33 7.56
N ALA A 206 3.84 -4.77 6.30
CA ALA A 206 2.60 -5.12 5.60
C ALA A 206 1.85 -6.26 6.32
N ALA A 207 2.57 -7.28 6.83
CA ALA A 207 1.99 -8.34 7.64
C ALA A 207 1.41 -7.80 8.97
N CYS A 208 2.07 -6.83 9.61
CA CYS A 208 1.53 -6.16 10.80
C CYS A 208 0.22 -5.41 10.49
N MET A 209 0.18 -4.65 9.38
CA MET A 209 -1.03 -3.93 8.99
C MET A 209 -2.18 -4.91 8.69
N LEU A 210 -1.88 -5.98 7.93
CA LEU A 210 -2.85 -7.04 7.63
C LEU A 210 -3.37 -7.71 8.90
N HIS A 211 -2.49 -8.01 9.86
CA HIS A 211 -2.87 -8.60 11.14
C HIS A 211 -3.87 -7.73 11.90
N LEU A 212 -3.57 -6.43 12.03
CA LEU A 212 -4.42 -5.49 12.76
C LEU A 212 -5.76 -5.26 12.06
N SER A 213 -5.74 -5.08 10.73
CA SER A 213 -6.97 -4.84 9.95
C SER A 213 -7.86 -6.09 9.85
N SER A 214 -7.26 -7.27 9.65
CA SER A 214 -8.01 -8.52 9.61
C SER A 214 -8.39 -9.04 11.01
N ARG A 215 -7.73 -8.57 12.08
CA ARG A 215 -7.78 -9.15 13.44
C ARG A 215 -7.52 -10.66 13.44
N ASN A 216 -6.75 -11.12 12.45
CA ASN A 216 -6.41 -12.50 12.18
C ASN A 216 -4.95 -12.56 11.67
N HIS A 217 -4.46 -13.70 11.21
CA HIS A 217 -3.11 -13.84 10.62
C HIS A 217 -1.97 -13.55 11.61
N PHE A 218 -2.18 -13.77 12.91
CA PHE A 218 -1.06 -13.76 13.87
C PHE A 218 -0.03 -14.84 13.52
N SER A 219 -0.48 -16.02 13.05
CA SER A 219 0.39 -17.12 12.60
C SER A 219 1.35 -16.71 11.48
N LEU A 220 0.96 -15.76 10.62
CA LEU A 220 1.85 -15.17 9.61
C LEU A 220 3.01 -14.42 10.27
N LEU A 221 2.70 -13.53 11.22
CA LEU A 221 3.71 -12.77 11.96
C LEU A 221 4.61 -13.69 12.78
N GLU A 222 4.02 -14.69 13.44
CA GLU A 222 4.77 -15.69 14.20
C GLU A 222 5.75 -16.44 13.31
N ALA A 223 5.32 -16.91 12.13
CA ALA A 223 6.18 -17.58 11.16
C ALA A 223 7.31 -16.67 10.69
N MET A 224 7.03 -15.39 10.39
CA MET A 224 8.04 -14.44 9.94
C MET A 224 9.06 -14.09 11.03
N LEU A 225 8.60 -13.84 12.25
CA LEU A 225 9.46 -13.48 13.38
C LEU A 225 10.29 -14.65 13.90
N SER A 226 9.92 -15.89 13.56
CA SER A 226 10.68 -17.10 13.90
C SER A 226 11.64 -17.53 12.79
N ASN A 227 11.59 -16.89 11.62
CA ASN A 227 12.44 -17.21 10.49
C ASN A 227 13.77 -16.44 10.57
N SER A 228 14.87 -17.16 10.81
CA SER A 228 16.22 -16.59 10.89
C SER A 228 16.65 -15.86 9.60
N GLY A 229 16.20 -16.34 8.44
CA GLY A 229 16.46 -15.72 7.14
C GLY A 229 15.79 -14.36 6.97
N ILE A 230 14.70 -14.09 7.68
CA ILE A 230 14.04 -12.77 7.69
C ILE A 230 14.62 -11.90 8.80
N THR A 231 14.66 -12.45 10.02
CA THR A 231 15.08 -11.69 11.22
C THR A 231 16.52 -11.20 11.12
N TYR A 232 17.38 -11.89 10.37
CA TYR A 232 18.72 -11.41 10.01
C TYR A 232 18.71 -10.03 9.33
N TYR A 233 17.72 -9.76 8.49
CA TYR A 233 17.57 -8.48 7.80
C TYR A 233 16.80 -7.44 8.60
N LEU A 234 16.14 -7.83 9.69
CA LEU A 234 15.37 -6.88 10.48
C LEU A 234 16.30 -6.08 11.39
N GLN A 235 16.03 -4.78 11.52
CA GLN A 235 16.67 -3.93 12.51
C GLN A 235 16.43 -4.55 13.90
N PRO A 236 17.50 -4.76 14.71
CA PRO A 236 17.38 -5.47 15.98
C PRO A 236 16.36 -4.86 16.92
N LYS A 237 16.26 -3.51 16.98
CA LYS A 237 15.26 -2.82 17.81
C LYS A 237 13.83 -3.10 17.34
N PHE A 238 13.59 -3.02 16.04
CA PHE A 238 12.27 -3.30 15.45
C PHE A 238 11.81 -4.73 15.74
N TRP A 239 12.66 -5.71 15.45
CA TRP A 239 12.38 -7.11 15.71
C TRP A 239 12.17 -7.38 17.20
N LYS A 240 13.01 -6.79 18.07
CA LYS A 240 12.92 -6.97 19.51
C LYS A 240 11.59 -6.46 20.07
N VAL A 241 11.13 -5.28 19.66
CA VAL A 241 9.85 -4.73 20.12
C VAL A 241 8.68 -5.67 19.74
N LEU A 242 8.65 -6.16 18.49
CA LEU A 242 7.63 -7.11 18.05
C LEU A 242 7.71 -8.45 18.79
N SER A 243 8.93 -8.95 19.03
CA SER A 243 9.16 -10.25 19.65
C SER A 243 8.88 -10.25 21.15
N ASP A 244 9.26 -9.18 21.85
CA ASP A 244 9.06 -9.03 23.30
C ASP A 244 7.59 -8.66 23.61
N GLY A 245 6.94 -7.91 22.70
CA GLY A 245 5.57 -7.45 22.87
C GLY A 245 4.49 -8.43 22.42
N ARG A 246 4.84 -9.55 21.78
CA ARG A 246 3.85 -10.56 21.38
C ARG A 246 3.37 -11.35 22.60
N THR A 247 2.08 -11.63 22.62
CA THR A 247 1.48 -12.64 23.50
C THR A 247 1.35 -13.97 22.74
N ASP A 248 0.94 -15.05 23.42
CA ASP A 248 0.80 -16.38 22.82
C ASP A 248 -0.05 -16.44 21.54
N LYS A 249 -0.91 -15.44 21.30
CA LYS A 249 -1.86 -15.45 20.17
C LYS A 249 -2.03 -14.12 19.45
N HIS A 250 -1.27 -13.08 19.82
CA HIS A 250 -1.57 -11.73 19.33
C HIS A 250 -0.40 -10.74 19.47
N ILE A 251 -0.29 -9.82 18.51
CA ILE A 251 0.51 -8.59 18.59
C ILE A 251 -0.44 -7.40 18.53
N GLY A 252 -0.51 -6.63 19.62
CA GLY A 252 -1.40 -5.49 19.75
C GLY A 252 -0.93 -4.25 19.00
N VAL A 253 -1.87 -3.33 18.77
CA VAL A 253 -1.64 -2.02 18.15
C VAL A 253 -0.45 -1.27 18.78
N GLN A 254 -0.37 -1.24 20.10
CA GLN A 254 0.69 -0.50 20.81
C GLN A 254 2.10 -1.09 20.55
N VAL A 255 2.19 -2.40 20.38
CA VAL A 255 3.45 -3.09 20.07
C VAL A 255 3.88 -2.75 18.65
N VAL A 256 2.96 -2.79 17.68
CA VAL A 256 3.23 -2.38 16.30
C VAL A 256 3.63 -0.91 16.22
N ALA A 257 2.93 -0.02 16.95
CA ALA A 257 3.25 1.40 17.01
C ALA A 257 4.67 1.63 17.55
N GLY A 258 5.03 1.00 18.67
CA GLY A 258 6.38 1.09 19.23
C GLY A 258 7.46 0.53 18.29
N ALA A 259 7.15 -0.53 17.54
CA ALA A 259 8.09 -1.08 16.56
C ALA A 259 8.33 -0.08 15.41
N LEU A 260 7.27 0.50 14.85
CA LEU A 260 7.34 1.45 13.73
C LEU A 260 8.05 2.77 14.09
N GLN A 261 8.03 3.17 15.36
CA GLN A 261 8.82 4.31 15.84
C GLN A 261 10.32 4.14 15.62
N CYS A 262 10.84 2.90 15.58
CA CYS A 262 12.27 2.63 15.47
C CYS A 262 12.93 3.20 14.19
N PHE A 263 12.16 3.52 13.15
CA PHE A 263 12.69 4.04 11.89
C PHE A 263 11.96 5.28 11.36
N GLY A 264 11.30 6.03 12.25
CA GLY A 264 10.74 7.35 11.90
C GLY A 264 9.56 7.32 10.94
N ASN A 265 8.84 6.19 10.85
CA ASN A 265 7.62 6.07 10.07
C ASN A 265 6.47 5.63 10.99
N PRO A 266 5.88 6.58 11.73
CA PRO A 266 4.98 6.26 12.84
C PRO A 266 3.70 5.60 12.36
N PHE A 267 3.06 4.89 13.29
CA PHE A 267 1.79 4.22 13.05
C PHE A 267 0.62 5.20 13.07
N VAL A 268 -0.33 4.98 12.18
CA VAL A 268 -1.52 5.80 11.97
C VAL A 268 -2.75 4.91 11.94
N ILE A 269 -3.78 5.34 12.67
CA ILE A 269 -5.13 4.79 12.61
C ILE A 269 -6.02 5.86 11.97
N ALA A 270 -6.74 5.51 10.91
CA ALA A 270 -7.77 6.39 10.35
C ALA A 270 -9.14 5.70 10.45
N THR A 271 -10.13 6.40 10.97
CA THR A 271 -11.50 5.89 11.14
C THR A 271 -12.45 6.69 10.27
N LEU A 272 -13.19 6.03 9.40
CA LEU A 272 -14.20 6.67 8.57
C LEU A 272 -15.48 6.92 9.37
N ARG A 273 -15.89 8.19 9.48
CA ARG A 273 -17.13 8.65 10.12
C ARG A 273 -17.86 9.62 9.20
N HIS A 274 -19.08 9.29 8.81
CA HIS A 274 -19.94 10.18 8.01
C HIS A 274 -19.20 10.85 6.84
N ASP A 275 -18.49 10.05 6.04
CA ASP A 275 -17.68 10.47 4.88
C ASP A 275 -16.47 11.36 5.19
N SER A 276 -16.04 11.41 6.46
CA SER A 276 -14.80 12.06 6.91
C SER A 276 -13.86 11.07 7.59
N LEU A 277 -12.55 11.28 7.48
CA LEU A 277 -11.55 10.45 8.15
C LEU A 277 -11.05 11.11 9.43
N ASP A 278 -11.31 10.46 10.55
CA ASP A 278 -10.68 10.79 11.83
C ASP A 278 -9.33 10.09 11.91
N ILE A 279 -8.24 10.84 11.93
CA ILE A 279 -6.88 10.30 11.87
C ILE A 279 -6.19 10.51 13.22
N ALA A 280 -5.70 9.41 13.80
CA ALA A 280 -4.87 9.39 14.99
C ALA A 280 -3.50 8.83 14.65
N CYS A 281 -2.44 9.49 15.13
CA CYS A 281 -1.07 8.94 15.06
C CYS A 281 -0.62 8.51 16.44
N LEU A 282 -0.11 7.29 16.53
CA LEU A 282 0.53 6.77 17.72
C LEU A 282 2.04 7.01 17.59
N ALA A 283 2.43 8.25 17.88
CA ALA A 283 3.82 8.70 17.80
C ALA A 283 4.60 8.43 19.11
N GLU A 284 3.91 8.29 20.24
CA GLU A 284 4.50 7.99 21.54
C GLU A 284 3.64 6.96 22.28
N ALA A 285 4.27 6.03 22.99
CA ALA A 285 3.60 4.95 23.74
C ALA A 285 2.70 5.45 24.90
N LYS A 286 2.36 6.75 24.96
CA LYS A 286 1.60 7.38 26.04
C LYS A 286 0.52 8.38 25.58
N ASP A 287 0.56 8.90 24.36
CA ASP A 287 -0.39 9.94 23.93
C ASP A 287 -1.17 9.51 22.67
N GLU A 288 -2.42 9.07 22.86
CA GLU A 288 -3.42 9.00 21.78
C GLU A 288 -3.83 10.42 21.39
N ILE A 289 -3.31 10.94 20.28
CA ILE A 289 -3.84 12.18 19.70
C ILE A 289 -5.02 11.79 18.79
N LYS A 290 -6.24 11.94 19.29
CA LYS A 290 -7.49 11.78 18.51
C LYS A 290 -7.85 13.10 17.82
N LEU A 291 -7.93 13.10 16.50
CA LEU A 291 -8.41 14.24 15.73
C LEU A 291 -9.47 13.78 14.72
N SER A 292 -10.62 14.46 14.69
CA SER A 292 -11.54 14.41 13.56
C SER A 292 -11.12 15.45 12.54
N MET A 293 -10.75 15.07 11.33
CA MET A 293 -10.13 16.00 10.38
C MET A 293 -10.77 15.96 9.00
N ASN A 294 -10.92 17.15 8.41
CA ASN A 294 -11.09 17.32 6.97
C ASN A 294 -9.73 16.99 6.29
N PRO A 295 -9.69 16.33 5.12
CA PRO A 295 -8.47 16.09 4.34
C PRO A 295 -7.50 17.28 4.19
N ASP A 296 -8.00 18.52 4.22
CA ASP A 296 -7.16 19.73 4.14
C ASP A 296 -6.39 20.04 5.44
N SER A 297 -6.94 19.69 6.60
CA SER A 297 -6.30 19.94 7.91
C SER A 297 -5.33 18.83 8.34
N PHE A 298 -5.35 17.68 7.66
CA PHE A 298 -4.38 16.59 7.85
C PHE A 298 -2.94 17.03 7.57
N TRP A 299 -2.74 17.95 6.62
CA TRP A 299 -1.41 18.37 6.16
C TRP A 299 -0.72 19.35 7.12
N ASP A 300 -1.46 20.29 7.67
CA ASP A 300 -0.96 21.20 8.71
C ASP A 300 -0.58 20.45 9.98
N TRP A 301 -1.32 19.40 10.31
CA TRP A 301 -0.99 18.53 11.43
C TRP A 301 0.23 17.64 11.15
N LEU A 302 0.34 17.06 9.95
CA LEU A 302 1.50 16.26 9.54
C LEU A 302 2.82 17.04 9.68
N ASP A 303 2.79 18.35 9.38
CA ASP A 303 3.88 19.30 9.58
C ASP A 303 4.15 19.59 11.07
N SER A 304 3.09 19.72 11.87
CA SER A 304 3.22 19.98 13.30
C SER A 304 3.92 18.85 14.06
N LEU A 305 3.79 17.60 13.58
CA LEU A 305 4.48 16.43 14.15
C LEU A 305 5.98 16.42 13.84
N VAL A 306 6.40 16.94 12.68
CA VAL A 306 7.83 17.05 12.31
C VAL A 306 8.53 18.16 13.09
N LYS A 307 7.80 19.19 13.52
CA LYS A 307 8.34 20.31 14.32
C LYS A 307 8.46 19.99 15.81
N ARG A 308 7.93 18.84 16.27
CA ARG A 308 7.96 18.39 17.68
C ARG A 308 8.97 17.25 17.94
N SER A 309 9.67 16.78 16.91
CA SER A 309 10.81 15.86 16.98
C SER A 309 12.14 16.61 16.89
#